data_AF-A0A151QFK9-F1
#
_entry.id   AF-A0A151QFK9-F1
#
_cell.length_a   1.000
_cell.length_b   1.000
_cell.length_c   1.000
_cell.angle_alpha   90.00
_cell.angle_beta   90.00
_cell.angle_gamma   90.00
#
_symmetry.space_group_name_H-M   'P 1'
#
loop_
_entity.id
_entity.type
_entity.pdbx_description
1 polymer ?
#
loop_
_entity_poly.entity_id
_entity_poly.type
_entity_poly.pdbx_seq_one_letter_code
_entity_poly.pdbx_strand_id
1 'polypeptide(L)'
;MRGEKCYFLPHDLTLTVPVKRERKMDSWQKIEIASKAVAALFIPIALAFLGNQVATSNKQRDSEMKFVELATAILRQDPRTEQTSENRNLRLWAVEVINRYSGVPMSNATATALVENTTLPQLSTFEQSTSATDPSGTWGVVFGGDTTLEAAKFEVTKTAQRMGIGDAAVFRRSGSFRSVKVVVSRAEAEDIVGKAQVVRPSSYVVNMSTWCPTSEAKDGYFECSKP
;
A
#
# COMPACT_ATOMS: atom_id res chain seq x y z
N MET A 1 -17.78 30.82 -45.60
CA MET A 1 -19.16 30.34 -45.78
C MET A 1 -19.94 30.70 -44.54
N ARG A 2 -20.83 31.68 -44.66
CA ARG A 2 -21.74 32.18 -43.62
C ARG A 2 -22.94 31.24 -43.54
N GLY A 3 -23.38 30.92 -42.34
CA GLY A 3 -24.59 30.14 -42.08
C GLY A 3 -25.39 30.79 -40.97
N GLU A 4 -26.08 31.89 -41.29
CA GLU A 4 -27.14 32.47 -40.48
C GLU A 4 -28.30 31.47 -40.39
N LYS A 5 -28.79 31.19 -39.18
CA LYS A 5 -30.07 30.53 -38.98
C LYS A 5 -30.95 31.37 -38.07
N CYS A 6 -32.14 31.60 -38.59
CA CYS A 6 -33.17 32.52 -38.15
C CYS A 6 -33.77 32.13 -36.79
N TYR A 7 -34.05 33.17 -36.01
CA TYR A 7 -34.89 33.14 -34.83
C TYR A 7 -36.35 32.89 -35.23
N PHE A 8 -37.00 31.92 -34.59
CA PHE A 8 -38.43 31.66 -34.72
C PHE A 8 -39.04 31.77 -33.31
N LEU A 9 -39.85 32.82 -33.10
CA LEU A 9 -40.70 32.98 -31.92
C LEU A 9 -42.14 32.59 -32.30
N PRO A 10 -42.78 31.71 -31.54
CA PRO A 10 -44.21 31.82 -31.27
C PRO A 10 -44.44 31.89 -29.75
N HIS A 11 -45.07 32.97 -29.27
CA HIS A 11 -46.51 33.09 -29.06
C HIS A 11 -47.06 32.14 -27.97
N ASP A 12 -47.73 32.78 -27.00
CA ASP A 12 -48.61 32.23 -25.97
C ASP A 12 -47.99 31.58 -24.72
N LEU A 13 -47.46 32.45 -23.86
CA LEU A 13 -47.36 32.20 -22.41
C LEU A 13 -48.77 32.32 -21.77
N THR A 14 -49.62 31.34 -22.03
CA THR A 14 -50.81 31.13 -21.19
C THR A 14 -50.34 30.55 -19.85
N LEU A 15 -50.26 31.45 -18.87
CA LEU A 15 -49.90 31.18 -17.48
C LEU A 15 -51.04 30.38 -16.83
N THR A 16 -51.14 29.09 -17.17
CA THR A 16 -52.02 28.15 -16.48
C THR A 16 -51.45 27.94 -15.08
N VAL A 17 -52.06 28.60 -14.09
CA VAL A 17 -51.74 28.38 -12.69
C VAL A 17 -52.01 26.90 -12.39
N PRO A 18 -50.99 26.09 -12.07
CA PRO A 18 -51.21 24.68 -11.79
C PRO A 18 -52.05 24.58 -10.52
N VAL A 19 -53.29 24.10 -10.67
CA VAL A 19 -54.16 23.75 -9.55
C VAL A 19 -53.42 22.71 -8.72
N LYS A 20 -52.99 23.10 -7.53
CA LYS A 20 -52.24 22.27 -6.58
C LYS A 20 -53.17 21.16 -6.08
N ARG A 21 -53.25 20.06 -6.83
CA ARG A 21 -53.97 18.85 -6.43
C ARG A 21 -53.30 18.31 -5.17
N GLU A 22 -53.99 18.38 -4.03
CA GLU A 22 -53.55 17.75 -2.79
C GLU A 22 -53.46 16.24 -3.02
N ARG A 23 -52.26 15.77 -3.36
CA ARG A 23 -51.96 14.35 -3.45
C ARG A 23 -51.96 13.82 -2.02
N LYS A 24 -53.04 13.17 -1.61
CA LYS A 24 -53.03 12.33 -0.41
C LYS A 24 -51.93 11.30 -0.62
N MET A 25 -50.94 11.33 0.26
CA MET A 25 -49.75 10.48 0.16
C MET A 25 -50.17 9.04 0.48
N ASP A 26 -50.15 8.18 -0.53
CA ASP A 26 -50.52 6.77 -0.39
C ASP A 26 -49.61 6.11 0.65
N SER A 27 -50.16 5.21 1.47
CA SER A 27 -49.42 4.56 2.56
C SER A 27 -48.13 3.87 2.08
N TRP A 28 -48.09 3.45 0.81
CA TRP A 28 -46.90 2.93 0.15
C TRP A 28 -45.76 3.94 0.01
N GLN A 29 -46.07 5.19 -0.36
CA GLN A 29 -45.08 6.25 -0.46
C GLN A 29 -44.51 6.61 0.92
N LYS A 30 -45.33 6.52 1.98
CA LYS A 30 -44.87 6.72 3.35
C LYS A 30 -43.85 5.66 3.78
N ILE A 31 -44.08 4.40 3.42
CA ILE A 31 -43.14 3.29 3.70
C ILE A 31 -41.83 3.49 2.93
N GLU A 32 -41.88 3.86 1.66
CA GLU A 32 -40.68 4.07 0.84
C GLU A 32 -39.80 5.22 1.38
N ILE A 33 -40.43 6.33 1.78
CA ILE A 33 -39.73 7.46 2.41
C ILE A 33 -39.13 7.03 3.75
N ALA A 34 -39.88 6.29 4.57
CA ALA A 34 -39.40 5.79 5.84
C ALA A 34 -38.20 4.84 5.66
N SER A 35 -38.26 3.90 4.72
CA SER A 35 -37.13 2.98 4.46
C SER A 35 -35.89 3.70 3.95
N LYS A 36 -36.04 4.74 3.11
CA LYS A 36 -34.92 5.56 2.64
C LYS A 36 -34.27 6.34 3.79
N ALA A 37 -35.07 6.92 4.67
CA ALA A 37 -34.56 7.63 5.85
C ALA A 37 -33.82 6.69 6.81
N VAL A 38 -34.37 5.49 7.05
CA VAL A 38 -33.73 4.45 7.86
C VAL A 38 -32.40 4.00 7.23
N ALA A 39 -32.39 3.68 5.93
CA ALA A 39 -31.18 3.26 5.23
C ALA A 39 -30.09 4.33 5.27
N ALA A 40 -30.45 5.61 5.07
CA ALA A 40 -29.51 6.72 5.14
C ALA A 40 -28.82 6.85 6.52
N LEU A 41 -29.46 6.39 7.58
CA LEU A 41 -28.93 6.43 8.95
C LEU A 41 -28.16 5.14 9.30
N PHE A 42 -28.63 3.98 8.86
CA PHE A 42 -28.02 2.69 9.19
C PHE A 42 -26.76 2.36 8.36
N ILE A 43 -26.70 2.73 7.07
CA ILE A 43 -25.55 2.41 6.22
C ILE A 43 -24.23 2.99 6.78
N PRO A 44 -24.15 4.28 7.16
CA PRO A 44 -22.93 4.83 7.74
C PRO A 44 -22.53 4.15 9.07
N ILE A 45 -23.50 3.82 9.92
CA ILE A 45 -23.25 3.14 11.21
C ILE A 45 -22.68 1.74 10.97
N ALA A 46 -23.25 0.98 10.03
CA ALA A 46 -22.75 -0.34 9.67
C ALA A 46 -21.32 -0.27 9.11
N LEU A 47 -21.04 0.69 8.22
CA LEU A 47 -19.69 0.90 7.69
C LEU A 47 -18.69 1.30 8.78
N ALA A 48 -19.08 2.17 9.71
CA ALA A 48 -18.23 2.56 10.84
C ALA A 48 -17.92 1.35 11.75
N PHE A 49 -18.90 0.50 12.03
CA PHE A 49 -18.72 -0.70 12.83
C PHE A 49 -17.79 -1.71 12.15
N LEU A 50 -18.03 -2.00 10.86
CA LEU A 50 -17.18 -2.91 10.08
C LEU A 50 -15.76 -2.36 9.92
N GLY A 51 -15.63 -1.06 9.67
CA GLY A 51 -14.34 -0.38 9.59
C GLY A 51 -13.55 -0.51 10.89
N ASN A 52 -14.21 -0.36 12.04
CA ASN A 52 -13.58 -0.53 13.34
C ASN A 52 -13.11 -1.99 13.57
N GLN A 53 -13.90 -3.00 13.17
CA GLN A 53 -13.49 -4.40 13.30
C GLN A 53 -12.26 -4.76 12.43
N VAL A 54 -12.20 -4.23 11.21
CA VAL A 54 -11.03 -4.43 10.34
C VAL A 54 -9.81 -3.72 10.91
N ALA A 55 -9.98 -2.49 11.41
CA ALA A 55 -8.91 -1.71 12.02
C ALA A 55 -8.32 -2.40 13.28
N THR A 56 -9.17 -2.99 14.14
CA THR A 56 -8.70 -3.72 15.32
C THR A 56 -7.97 -5.00 14.95
N SER A 57 -8.42 -5.73 13.92
CA SER A 57 -7.76 -6.95 13.44
C SER A 57 -6.36 -6.67 12.88
N ASN A 58 -6.21 -5.59 12.11
CA ASN A 58 -4.90 -5.18 11.60
C ASN A 58 -3.97 -4.74 12.74
N LYS A 59 -4.49 -3.98 13.71
CA LYS A 59 -3.71 -3.56 14.89
C LYS A 59 -3.20 -4.75 15.71
N GLN A 60 -3.99 -5.82 15.81
CA GLN A 60 -3.57 -7.02 16.50
C GLN A 60 -2.41 -7.69 15.74
N ARG A 61 -2.55 -7.94 14.44
CA ARG A 61 -1.49 -8.53 13.60
C ARG A 61 -0.18 -7.75 13.64
N ASP A 62 -0.26 -6.41 13.61
CA ASP A 62 0.92 -5.55 13.70
C ASP A 62 1.63 -5.71 15.04
N SER A 63 0.86 -5.86 16.12
CA SER A 63 1.42 -6.08 17.47
C SER A 63 2.07 -7.45 17.57
N GLU A 64 1.42 -8.48 17.04
CA GLU A 64 1.95 -9.86 16.98
C GLU A 64 3.28 -9.91 16.20
N MET A 65 3.35 -9.24 15.04
CA MET A 65 4.57 -9.15 14.24
C MET A 65 5.71 -8.47 15.01
N LYS A 66 5.44 -7.37 15.72
CA LYS A 66 6.44 -6.67 16.55
C LYS A 66 6.94 -7.53 17.71
N PHE A 67 6.08 -8.34 18.32
CA PHE A 67 6.52 -9.28 19.36
C PHE A 67 7.45 -10.35 18.79
N VAL A 68 7.13 -10.90 17.61
CA VAL A 68 8.00 -11.85 16.93
C VAL A 68 9.34 -11.20 16.56
N GLU A 69 9.33 -9.97 16.05
CA GLU A 69 10.54 -9.21 15.73
C GLU A 69 11.42 -9.03 16.99
N LEU A 70 10.83 -8.56 18.10
CA LEU A 70 11.53 -8.39 19.37
C LEU A 70 12.09 -9.71 19.90
N ALA A 71 11.31 -10.79 19.85
CA ALA A 71 11.74 -12.13 20.24
C ALA A 71 12.93 -12.61 19.39
N THR A 72 12.89 -12.42 18.07
CA THR A 72 14.01 -12.78 17.19
C THR A 72 15.25 -11.94 17.47
N ALA A 73 15.10 -10.66 17.81
CA ALA A 73 16.22 -9.80 18.20
C ALA A 73 16.92 -10.30 19.48
N ILE A 74 16.15 -10.72 20.50
CA ILE A 74 16.70 -11.33 21.73
C ILE A 74 17.46 -12.63 21.41
N LEU A 75 16.89 -13.49 20.56
CA LEU A 75 17.52 -14.76 20.18
C LEU A 75 18.77 -14.60 19.28
N ARG A 76 18.95 -13.43 18.65
CA ARG A 76 20.15 -13.08 17.87
C ARG A 76 21.34 -12.70 18.74
N GLN A 77 21.12 -12.23 19.97
CA GLN A 77 22.20 -11.83 20.86
C GLN A 77 22.96 -13.07 21.36
N ASP A 78 24.29 -13.00 21.43
CA ASP A 78 25.13 -14.14 21.84
C ASP A 78 24.86 -14.52 23.30
N PRO A 79 24.45 -15.78 23.59
CA PRO A 79 24.22 -16.21 24.97
C PRO A 79 25.49 -16.24 25.81
N ARG A 80 26.68 -16.22 25.19
CA ARG A 80 27.97 -16.35 25.87
C ARG A 80 28.48 -15.02 26.42
N THR A 81 28.07 -13.89 25.85
CA THR A 81 28.53 -12.57 26.30
C THR A 81 27.99 -12.19 27.68
N GLU A 82 26.83 -12.72 28.09
CA GLU A 82 26.21 -12.42 29.38
C GLU A 82 25.38 -13.62 29.89
N GLN A 83 26.03 -14.61 30.51
CA GLN A 83 25.35 -15.78 31.12
C GLN A 83 24.68 -15.43 32.45
N THR A 84 23.75 -14.46 32.45
CA THR A 84 22.89 -14.17 33.59
C THR A 84 21.63 -15.03 33.53
N SER A 85 21.06 -15.38 34.69
CA SER A 85 19.76 -16.07 34.76
C SER A 85 18.63 -15.28 34.10
N GLU A 86 18.76 -13.96 34.06
CA GLU A 86 17.82 -13.04 33.42
C GLU A 86 17.79 -13.23 31.89
N ASN A 87 18.96 -13.31 31.25
CA ASN A 87 19.04 -13.54 29.80
C ASN A 87 18.45 -14.90 29.39
N ARG A 88 18.57 -15.92 30.23
CA ARG A 88 17.92 -17.22 29.99
C ARG A 88 16.39 -17.09 30.00
N ASN A 89 15.83 -16.34 30.93
CA ASN A 89 14.38 -16.13 31.03
C ASN A 89 13.85 -15.33 29.83
N LEU A 90 14.59 -14.31 29.37
CA LEU A 90 14.24 -13.54 28.18
C LEU A 90 14.24 -14.40 26.91
N ARG A 91 15.21 -15.31 26.78
CA ARG A 91 15.28 -16.25 25.65
C ARG A 91 14.15 -17.28 25.68
N LEU A 92 13.79 -17.78 26.87
CA LEU A 92 12.62 -18.65 27.05
C LEU A 92 11.33 -17.93 26.64
N TRP A 93 11.15 -16.69 27.09
CA TRP A 93 10.03 -15.84 26.66
C TRP A 93 10.00 -15.65 25.15
N ALA A 94 11.15 -15.36 24.52
CA ALA A 94 11.23 -15.17 23.08
C ALA A 94 10.81 -16.43 22.30
N VAL A 95 11.23 -17.62 22.76
CA VAL A 95 10.80 -18.90 22.19
C VAL A 95 9.29 -19.11 22.34
N GLU A 96 8.72 -18.79 23.49
CA GLU A 96 7.27 -18.89 23.72
C GLU A 96 6.48 -17.96 22.80
N VAL A 97 6.93 -16.72 22.64
CA VAL A 97 6.34 -15.73 21.74
C VAL A 97 6.36 -16.23 20.30
N ILE A 98 7.50 -16.73 19.81
CA ILE A 98 7.59 -17.26 18.45
C ILE A 98 6.62 -18.43 18.29
N ASN A 99 6.62 -19.42 19.20
CA ASN A 99 5.70 -20.55 19.10
C ASN A 99 4.22 -20.17 19.13
N ARG A 100 3.85 -19.10 19.86
CA ARG A 100 2.48 -18.62 19.94
C ARG A 100 2.03 -17.95 18.64
N TYR A 101 2.92 -17.25 17.94
CA TYR A 101 2.59 -16.42 16.78
C TYR A 101 3.05 -17.00 15.43
N SER A 102 4.02 -17.90 15.41
CA SER A 102 4.39 -18.67 14.22
C SER A 102 3.43 -19.84 14.10
N GLY A 103 2.65 -19.94 13.01
CA GLY A 103 1.70 -21.04 12.78
C GLY A 103 2.32 -22.45 12.71
N VAL A 104 3.63 -22.58 12.94
CA VAL A 104 4.38 -23.83 13.01
C VAL A 104 5.12 -23.88 14.35
N PRO A 105 4.70 -24.72 15.31
CA PRO A 105 5.38 -24.84 16.60
C PRO A 105 6.76 -25.49 16.41
N MET A 106 7.78 -24.94 17.08
CA MET A 106 9.11 -25.54 17.08
C MET A 106 9.19 -26.71 18.06
N SER A 107 10.05 -27.68 17.76
CA SER A 107 10.26 -28.82 18.66
C SER A 107 10.91 -28.38 19.98
N ASN A 108 10.64 -29.11 21.07
CA ASN A 108 11.25 -28.84 22.37
C ASN A 108 12.78 -28.88 22.30
N ALA A 109 13.34 -29.83 21.54
CA ALA A 109 14.79 -29.89 21.29
C ALA A 109 15.34 -28.62 20.61
N THR A 110 14.61 -28.07 19.64
CA THR A 110 14.97 -26.81 18.97
C THR A 110 14.88 -25.62 19.92
N ALA A 111 13.82 -25.55 20.73
CA ALA A 111 13.62 -24.53 21.74
C ALA A 111 14.78 -24.49 22.75
N THR A 112 15.15 -25.66 23.30
CA THR A 112 16.28 -25.77 24.25
C THR A 112 17.61 -25.39 23.59
N ALA A 113 17.85 -25.86 22.36
CA ALA A 113 19.07 -25.53 21.63
C ALA A 113 19.20 -24.01 21.36
N LEU A 114 18.10 -23.34 21.02
CA LEU A 114 18.06 -21.88 20.84
C LEU A 114 18.33 -21.12 22.13
N VAL A 115 17.77 -21.57 23.25
CA VAL A 115 17.98 -20.93 24.55
C VAL A 115 19.43 -21.05 25.00
N GLU A 116 20.04 -22.23 24.83
CA GLU A 116 21.32 -22.56 25.45
C GLU A 116 22.54 -22.29 24.58
N ASN A 117 22.48 -22.61 23.28
CA ASN A 117 23.70 -22.82 22.49
C ASN A 117 23.74 -22.07 21.16
N THR A 118 22.60 -21.69 20.61
CA THR A 118 22.53 -21.21 19.22
C THR A 118 22.14 -19.73 19.18
N THR A 119 23.04 -18.90 18.64
CA THR A 119 22.62 -17.66 18.02
C THR A 119 21.94 -18.01 16.71
N LEU A 120 20.76 -17.43 16.47
CA LEU A 120 20.19 -17.51 15.13
C LEU A 120 21.23 -16.94 14.17
N PRO A 121 21.58 -17.65 13.07
CA PRO A 121 22.45 -17.07 12.07
C PRO A 121 21.83 -15.71 11.72
N GLN A 122 22.65 -14.66 11.80
CA GLN A 122 22.21 -13.40 11.25
C GLN A 122 21.97 -13.72 9.78
N LEU A 123 20.69 -13.79 9.40
CA LEU A 123 20.31 -13.47 8.05
C LEU A 123 20.91 -12.08 7.92
N SER A 124 22.13 -11.98 7.38
CA SER A 124 22.78 -10.73 7.05
C SER A 124 21.65 -9.95 6.44
N THR A 125 21.14 -8.92 7.17
CA THR A 125 19.94 -8.14 6.82
C THR A 125 19.97 -8.11 5.33
N PHE A 126 19.09 -8.86 4.63
CA PHE A 126 19.30 -9.20 3.23
C PHE A 126 19.81 -7.91 2.62
N GLU A 127 21.13 -7.82 2.41
CA GLU A 127 21.63 -6.74 1.61
C GLU A 127 20.88 -7.10 0.36
N GLN A 128 19.97 -6.23 -0.06
CA GLN A 128 19.37 -6.31 -1.37
C GLN A 128 20.53 -6.18 -2.37
N SER A 129 21.52 -7.08 -2.38
CA SER A 129 21.66 -8.17 -3.34
C SER A 129 20.35 -8.35 -4.10
N THR A 130 20.10 -7.33 -4.90
CA THR A 130 19.19 -7.22 -6.03
C THR A 130 19.71 -8.18 -7.09
N SER A 131 19.88 -9.44 -6.73
CA SER A 131 20.05 -10.54 -7.65
C SER A 131 18.67 -10.76 -8.25
N ALA A 132 18.38 -9.96 -9.28
CA ALA A 132 17.37 -10.18 -10.31
C ALA A 132 16.25 -11.14 -9.89
N THR A 133 15.36 -10.71 -8.99
CA THR A 133 14.06 -11.37 -8.88
C THR A 133 13.43 -11.21 -10.25
N ASP A 134 13.23 -12.35 -10.92
CA ASP A 134 12.58 -12.44 -12.22
C ASP A 134 11.41 -11.44 -12.27
N PRO A 135 11.47 -10.41 -13.13
CA PRO A 135 10.50 -9.33 -13.12
C PRO A 135 9.12 -9.77 -13.63
N SER A 136 8.93 -11.07 -13.92
CA SER A 136 7.71 -11.69 -14.46
C SER A 136 6.44 -11.49 -13.63
N GLY A 137 6.53 -10.94 -12.42
CA GLY A 137 5.37 -10.53 -11.60
C GLY A 137 5.38 -9.08 -11.11
N THR A 138 6.38 -8.28 -11.46
CA THR A 138 6.64 -7.00 -10.79
C THR A 138 6.16 -5.81 -11.64
N TRP A 139 5.50 -4.84 -11.00
CA TRP A 139 4.98 -3.63 -11.61
C TRP A 139 5.71 -2.39 -11.07
N GLY A 140 5.89 -1.39 -11.92
CA GLY A 140 6.48 -0.12 -11.57
C GLY A 140 5.48 1.01 -11.78
N VAL A 141 5.43 1.97 -10.86
CA VAL A 141 4.75 3.25 -11.07
C VAL A 141 5.80 4.31 -11.31
N VAL A 142 5.90 4.78 -12.55
CA VAL A 142 6.81 5.85 -12.95
C VAL A 142 6.12 7.18 -12.69
N PHE A 143 6.70 8.00 -11.81
CA PHE A 143 6.13 9.30 -11.44
C PHE A 143 7.11 10.47 -11.65
N GLY A 144 8.36 10.20 -12.02
CA GLY A 144 9.39 11.22 -12.25
C GLY A 144 10.25 10.92 -13.48
N GLY A 145 10.86 11.96 -14.04
CA GLY A 145 11.68 11.88 -15.24
C GLY A 145 12.65 13.05 -15.32
N ASP A 146 13.86 12.83 -14.84
CA ASP A 146 14.88 13.86 -14.68
C ASP A 146 16.11 13.57 -15.55
N THR A 147 16.88 14.61 -15.85
CA THR A 147 18.14 14.50 -16.61
C THR A 147 19.35 14.24 -15.70
N THR A 148 19.24 14.54 -14.40
CA THR A 148 20.30 14.35 -13.40
C THR A 148 19.86 13.42 -12.28
N LEU A 149 20.83 12.74 -11.66
CA LEU A 149 20.57 11.78 -10.58
C LEU A 149 20.08 12.50 -9.32
N GLU A 150 20.61 13.68 -9.04
CA GLU A 150 20.31 14.47 -7.84
C GLU A 150 18.85 14.95 -7.84
N ALA A 151 18.34 15.38 -9.00
CA ALA A 151 16.94 15.74 -9.16
C ALA A 151 16.03 14.52 -8.95
N ALA A 152 16.37 13.38 -9.55
CA ALA A 152 15.62 12.14 -9.34
C ALA A 152 15.64 11.68 -7.86
N LYS A 153 16.79 11.79 -7.18
CA LYS A 153 16.95 11.49 -5.74
C LYS A 153 16.08 12.41 -4.88
N PHE A 154 15.99 13.69 -5.24
CA PHE A 154 15.09 14.63 -4.56
C PHE A 154 13.62 14.24 -4.75
N GLU A 155 13.22 13.81 -5.95
CA GLU A 155 11.86 13.35 -6.23
C GLU A 155 11.47 12.09 -5.44
N VAL A 156 12.33 11.07 -5.40
CA VAL A 156 12.04 9.83 -4.66
C VAL A 156 12.00 10.03 -3.14
N THR A 157 12.65 11.08 -2.61
CA THR A 157 12.65 11.36 -1.16
C THR A 157 11.50 12.28 -0.78
N LYS A 158 11.37 13.45 -1.41
CA LYS A 158 10.38 14.48 -1.02
C LYS A 158 9.02 14.25 -1.66
N THR A 159 8.99 13.98 -2.96
CA THR A 159 7.72 13.86 -3.70
C THR A 159 7.03 12.54 -3.36
N ALA A 160 7.77 11.43 -3.28
CA ALA A 160 7.19 10.14 -2.90
C ALA A 160 6.56 10.16 -1.50
N GLN A 161 7.22 10.82 -0.53
CA GLN A 161 6.66 11.02 0.81
C GLN A 161 5.39 11.87 0.78
N ARG A 162 5.38 12.98 0.03
CA ARG A 162 4.21 13.86 -0.09
C ARG A 162 3.00 13.16 -0.74
N MET A 163 3.25 12.23 -1.65
CA MET A 163 2.22 11.43 -2.31
C MET A 163 1.79 10.20 -1.49
N GLY A 164 2.47 9.88 -0.39
CA GLY A 164 2.20 8.67 0.41
C GLY A 164 2.57 7.36 -0.30
N ILE A 165 3.53 7.39 -1.23
CA ILE A 165 3.94 6.25 -2.07
C ILE A 165 5.05 5.40 -1.38
N GLY A 166 5.66 5.94 -0.32
CA GLY A 166 6.71 5.27 0.44
C GLY A 166 8.02 5.13 -0.36
N ASP A 167 8.78 4.06 -0.09
CA ASP A 167 10.12 3.87 -0.66
C ASP A 167 10.08 3.66 -2.18
N ALA A 168 10.55 4.66 -2.92
CA ALA A 168 10.74 4.62 -4.36
C ALA A 168 12.24 4.56 -4.70
N ALA A 169 12.55 4.04 -5.88
CA ALA A 169 13.91 3.92 -6.39
C ALA A 169 14.09 4.70 -7.69
N VAL A 170 15.35 5.02 -8.00
CA VAL A 170 15.72 5.68 -9.26
C VAL A 170 16.20 4.64 -10.26
N PHE A 171 15.62 4.66 -11.46
CA PHE A 171 16.02 3.83 -12.59
C PHE A 171 16.51 4.70 -13.74
N ARG A 172 17.70 4.43 -14.29
CA ARG A 172 18.19 5.10 -15.49
C ARG A 172 17.82 4.30 -16.73
N ARG A 173 17.14 4.95 -17.66
CA ARG A 173 16.71 4.35 -18.93
C ARG A 173 16.75 5.37 -20.05
N SER A 174 17.39 5.01 -21.16
CA SER A 174 17.51 5.87 -22.35
C SER A 174 18.06 7.27 -22.04
N GLY A 175 19.06 7.35 -21.16
CA GLY A 175 19.74 8.59 -20.81
C GLY A 175 19.01 9.50 -19.81
N SER A 176 17.85 9.10 -19.29
CA SER A 176 17.11 9.85 -18.26
C SER A 176 16.89 9.00 -17.00
N PHE A 177 16.85 9.65 -15.85
CA PHE A 177 16.55 9.05 -14.55
C PHE A 177 15.05 9.08 -14.29
N ARG A 178 14.50 7.96 -13.87
CA ARG A 178 13.07 7.73 -13.64
C ARG A 178 12.86 7.40 -12.18
N SER A 179 11.99 8.14 -11.52
CA SER A 179 11.57 7.85 -10.15
C SER A 179 10.43 6.84 -10.21
N VAL A 180 10.67 5.63 -9.67
CA VAL A 180 9.77 4.48 -9.82
C VAL A 180 9.48 3.84 -8.46
N LYS A 181 8.20 3.63 -8.16
CA LYS A 181 7.78 2.76 -7.07
C LYS A 181 7.55 1.35 -7.62
N VAL A 182 8.31 0.38 -7.12
CA VAL A 182 8.21 -1.02 -7.54
C VAL A 182 7.31 -1.78 -6.56
N VAL A 183 6.36 -2.55 -7.09
CA VAL A 183 5.39 -3.35 -6.33
C VAL A 183 5.17 -4.70 -6.99
N VAL A 184 4.69 -5.69 -6.22
CA VAL A 184 4.49 -7.06 -6.70
C VAL A 184 3.10 -7.31 -7.30
N SER A 185 2.17 -6.34 -7.18
CA SER A 185 0.79 -6.47 -7.65
C SER A 185 0.40 -5.34 -8.59
N ARG A 186 -0.24 -5.69 -9.70
CA ARG A 186 -0.80 -4.70 -10.64
C ARG A 186 -1.86 -3.82 -9.97
N ALA A 187 -2.72 -4.42 -9.15
CA ALA A 187 -3.80 -3.68 -8.48
C ALA A 187 -3.23 -2.63 -7.51
N GLU A 188 -2.13 -2.96 -6.83
CA GLU A 188 -1.41 -2.00 -5.98
C GLU A 188 -0.77 -0.88 -6.81
N ALA A 189 -0.18 -1.21 -7.97
CA ALA A 189 0.37 -0.19 -8.88
C ALA A 189 -0.71 0.77 -9.40
N GLU A 190 -1.92 0.28 -9.67
CA GLU A 190 -3.07 1.07 -10.13
C GLU A 190 -3.60 2.00 -9.02
N ASP A 191 -3.61 1.59 -7.76
CA ASP A 191 -3.92 2.48 -6.63
C ASP A 191 -2.85 3.58 -6.47
N ILE A 192 -1.58 3.19 -6.51
CA ILE A 192 -0.45 4.11 -6.35
C ILE A 192 -0.40 5.14 -7.50
N VAL A 193 -0.64 4.74 -8.75
CA VAL A 193 -0.64 5.68 -9.88
C VAL A 193 -1.78 6.70 -9.76
N GLY A 194 -2.94 6.30 -9.23
CA GLY A 194 -4.04 7.23 -8.96
C GLY A 194 -3.62 8.35 -8.01
N LYS A 195 -2.92 8.01 -6.92
CA LYS A 195 -2.33 8.98 -5.98
C LYS A 195 -1.26 9.85 -6.64
N ALA A 196 -0.37 9.23 -7.43
CA ALA A 196 0.69 9.94 -8.14
C ALA A 196 0.13 10.95 -9.15
N GLN A 197 -0.93 10.60 -9.89
CA GLN A 197 -1.54 11.43 -10.91
C GLN A 197 -2.19 12.71 -10.36
N VAL A 198 -2.60 12.73 -9.09
CA VAL A 198 -3.08 13.95 -8.42
C VAL A 198 -1.99 15.03 -8.37
N VAL A 199 -0.73 14.62 -8.21
CA VAL A 199 0.42 15.53 -8.12
C VAL A 199 1.12 15.69 -9.47
N ARG A 200 1.24 14.59 -10.23
CA ARG A 200 1.93 14.50 -11.52
C ARG A 200 1.05 13.72 -12.51
N PRO A 201 0.21 14.41 -13.31
CA PRO A 201 -0.69 13.77 -14.28
C PRO A 201 0.02 12.88 -15.31
N SER A 202 1.32 13.08 -15.52
CA SER A 202 2.17 12.27 -16.40
C SER A 202 2.62 10.94 -15.78
N SER A 203 2.17 10.59 -14.57
CA SER A 203 2.53 9.31 -13.93
C SER A 203 1.81 8.13 -14.60
N TYR A 204 2.51 7.00 -14.73
CA TYR A 204 1.99 5.80 -15.43
C TYR A 204 2.53 4.50 -14.84
N VAL A 205 1.77 3.42 -15.07
CA VAL A 205 2.12 2.05 -14.65
C VAL A 205 2.89 1.34 -15.76
N VAL A 206 3.90 0.55 -15.39
CA VAL A 206 4.72 -0.25 -16.29
C VAL A 206 4.91 -1.67 -15.75
N ASN A 207 4.99 -2.65 -16.63
CA ASN A 207 5.42 -4.00 -16.26
C ASN A 207 6.96 -4.02 -16.27
N MET A 208 7.58 -4.28 -15.12
CA MET A 208 9.03 -4.20 -14.96
C MET A 208 9.78 -5.19 -15.86
N SER A 209 9.17 -6.35 -16.19
CA SER A 209 9.80 -7.34 -17.08
C SER A 209 10.04 -6.82 -18.49
N THR A 210 9.13 -5.97 -18.97
CA THR A 210 9.25 -5.34 -20.30
C THR A 210 9.94 -3.99 -20.24
N TRP A 211 9.82 -3.29 -19.10
CA TRP A 211 10.27 -1.91 -18.97
C TRP A 211 11.75 -1.82 -18.56
N CYS A 212 12.22 -2.73 -17.72
CA CYS A 212 13.60 -2.85 -17.23
C CYS A 212 13.90 -4.33 -16.95
N PRO A 213 14.03 -5.17 -18.00
CA PRO A 213 14.19 -6.63 -17.86
C PRO A 213 15.41 -7.00 -17.01
N THR A 214 16.50 -6.24 -17.21
CA THR A 214 17.74 -6.38 -16.44
C THR A 214 18.07 -5.04 -15.83
N SER A 215 18.16 -5.01 -14.50
CA SER A 215 18.59 -3.86 -13.72
C SER A 215 19.94 -4.14 -13.06
N GLU A 216 20.93 -3.27 -13.28
CA GLU A 216 22.20 -3.32 -12.58
C GLU A 216 22.25 -2.22 -11.51
N ALA A 217 22.54 -2.57 -10.26
CA ALA A 217 22.71 -1.58 -9.20
C ALA A 217 23.98 -0.75 -9.45
N LYS A 218 23.83 0.58 -9.42
CA LYS A 218 24.92 1.58 -9.45
C LYS A 218 24.82 2.47 -8.22
N ASP A 219 25.73 3.42 -8.08
CA ASP A 219 25.77 4.33 -6.92
C ASP A 219 24.51 5.22 -6.81
N GLY A 220 23.51 4.71 -6.09
CA GLY A 220 22.24 5.37 -5.79
C GLY A 220 21.19 5.32 -6.90
N TYR A 221 21.30 4.42 -7.88
CA TYR A 221 20.26 4.14 -8.89
C TYR A 221 20.44 2.75 -9.51
N PHE A 222 19.46 2.31 -10.31
CA PHE A 222 19.50 1.10 -11.11
C PHE A 222 19.62 1.43 -12.60
N GLU A 223 20.61 0.91 -13.32
CA GLU A 223 20.73 1.06 -14.78
C GLU A 223 19.92 -0.03 -15.48
N CYS A 224 18.96 0.37 -16.33
CA CYS A 224 18.15 -0.55 -17.12
C CYS A 224 18.80 -0.82 -18.47
N SER A 225 19.06 -2.09 -18.76
CA SER A 225 19.45 -2.49 -20.12
C SER A 225 18.28 -2.28 -21.08
N LYS A 226 18.57 -1.85 -22.32
CA LYS A 226 17.54 -1.81 -23.37
C LYS A 226 17.03 -3.24 -23.59
N PRO A 227 15.70 -3.44 -23.70
CA PRO A 227 15.18 -4.71 -24.19
C PRO A 227 15.69 -4.97 -25.61
#